data_AF-A0A950W670-F1
#
_entry.id   AF-A0A950W670-F1
#
_cell.length_a   1.000
_cell.length_b   1.000
_cell.length_c   1.000
_cell.angle_alpha   90.00
_cell.angle_beta   90.00
_cell.angle_gamma   90.00
#
_symmetry.space_group_name_H-M   'P 1'
#
loop_
_entity.id
_entity.type
_entity.pdbx_description
1 polymer ?
#
loop_
_entity_poly.entity_id
_entity_poly.type
_entity_poly.pdbx_seq_one_letter_code
_entity_poly.pdbx_strand_id
1 'polypeptide(L)'
;TVAAEMPSEAQIAACRWLPDSELRVYSTEYERTGFQGGLQWYRSRTGGKFDGELQLFSGRTIDVPSIFIAGKSDWGTYQRPGNFEQMQQSACTRMMGCHLIDGAGHWVQQEQPEQVSTLLVEFLQRQ
;
A
#
# COMPACT_ATOMS: atom_id res chain seq x y z
N THR A 1 -19.18 -13.76 10.35
CA THR A 1 -18.82 -12.33 10.53
C THR A 1 -17.35 -12.28 10.90
N VAL A 2 -16.64 -11.18 10.66
CA VAL A 2 -15.23 -11.02 11.10
C VAL A 2 -15.11 -10.73 12.60
N ALA A 3 -16.15 -11.01 13.39
CA ALA A 3 -16.24 -10.63 14.80
C ALA A 3 -15.13 -11.24 15.66
N ALA A 4 -14.64 -12.44 15.30
CA ALA A 4 -13.52 -13.08 15.99
C ALA A 4 -12.19 -12.34 15.81
N GLU A 5 -12.07 -11.56 14.72
CA GLU A 5 -10.86 -10.79 14.37
C GLU A 5 -10.96 -9.33 14.80
N MET A 6 -12.04 -8.94 15.49
CA MET A 6 -12.21 -7.57 15.97
C MET A 6 -11.18 -7.27 17.07
N PRO A 7 -10.53 -6.09 17.03
CA PRO A 7 -9.69 -5.65 18.14
C PRO A 7 -10.53 -5.55 19.42
N SER A 8 -9.90 -5.85 20.56
CA SER A 8 -10.50 -5.63 21.88
C SER A 8 -10.80 -4.15 22.11
N GLU A 9 -11.73 -3.85 23.03
CA GLU A 9 -12.05 -2.47 23.41
C GLU A 9 -10.82 -1.66 23.83
N ALA A 10 -9.87 -2.29 24.53
CA ALA A 10 -8.62 -1.66 24.93
C ALA A 10 -7.74 -1.32 23.72
N GLN A 11 -7.69 -2.17 22.69
CA GLN A 11 -6.95 -1.89 21.45
C GLN A 11 -7.62 -0.79 20.63
N ILE A 12 -8.96 -0.75 20.59
CA ILE A 12 -9.71 0.33 19.95
C ILE A 12 -9.43 1.65 20.65
N ALA A 13 -9.54 1.69 21.98
CA ALA A 13 -9.28 2.89 22.78
C ALA A 13 -7.82 3.37 22.69
N ALA A 14 -6.88 2.45 22.47
CA ALA A 14 -5.47 2.77 22.27
C ALA A 14 -5.11 3.17 20.83
N CYS A 15 -6.03 3.05 19.86
CA CYS A 15 -5.78 3.41 18.47
C CYS A 15 -5.63 4.93 18.36
N ARG A 16 -4.45 5.37 17.90
CA ARG A 16 -4.14 6.80 17.73
C ARG A 16 -4.19 7.27 16.27
N TRP A 17 -4.08 6.35 15.33
CA TRP A 17 -3.92 6.67 13.91
C TRP A 17 -5.25 6.78 13.15
N LEU A 18 -6.34 6.24 13.69
CA LEU A 18 -7.69 6.36 13.10
C LEU A 18 -8.75 6.70 14.18
N PRO A 19 -8.68 7.88 14.81
CA PRO A 19 -9.74 8.34 15.69
C PRO A 19 -11.04 8.62 14.91
N ASP A 20 -12.15 8.75 15.63
CA ASP A 20 -13.48 9.00 15.05
C ASP A 20 -13.53 10.22 14.11
N SER A 21 -12.69 11.23 14.35
CA SER A 21 -12.60 12.41 13.49
C SER A 21 -12.04 12.07 12.11
N GLU A 22 -10.99 11.23 12.04
CA GLU A 22 -10.41 10.77 10.78
C GLU A 22 -11.37 9.82 10.06
N LEU A 23 -11.95 8.87 10.79
CA LEU A 23 -12.94 7.95 10.22
C LEU A 23 -14.14 8.70 9.61
N ARG A 24 -14.56 9.80 10.25
CA ARG A 24 -15.66 10.65 9.76
C ARG A 24 -15.36 11.30 8.42
N VAL A 25 -14.10 11.66 8.15
CA VAL A 25 -13.71 12.18 6.83
C VAL A 25 -14.00 11.12 5.77
N TYR A 26 -13.50 9.90 5.97
CA TYR A 26 -13.72 8.81 5.01
C TYR A 26 -15.20 8.45 4.85
N SER A 27 -15.96 8.34 5.94
CA SER A 27 -17.37 7.98 5.85
C SER A 27 -18.20 9.05 5.14
N THR A 28 -17.92 10.33 5.39
CA THR A 28 -18.59 11.46 4.71
C THR A 28 -18.28 11.46 3.21
N GLU A 29 -17.02 11.23 2.83
CA GLU A 29 -16.66 11.21 1.40
C GLU A 29 -17.28 10.00 0.68
N TYR A 30 -17.27 8.82 1.28
CA TYR A 30 -17.92 7.65 0.69
C TYR A 30 -19.46 7.77 0.65
N GLU A 31 -20.08 8.49 1.58
CA GLU A 31 -21.51 8.82 1.49
C GLU A 31 -21.77 9.74 0.29
N ARG A 32 -20.92 10.74 0.07
CA ARG A 32 -21.05 11.70 -1.03
C ARG A 32 -20.78 11.08 -2.41
N THR A 33 -19.77 10.21 -2.53
CA THR A 33 -19.30 9.70 -3.84
C THR A 33 -19.70 8.26 -4.12
N GLY A 34 -20.11 7.51 -3.11
CA GLY A 34 -20.25 6.06 -3.18
C GLY A 34 -18.92 5.34 -3.42
N PHE A 35 -19.01 4.02 -3.61
CA PHE A 35 -17.85 3.14 -3.82
C PHE A 35 -17.56 2.86 -5.29
N GLN A 36 -18.44 3.27 -6.21
CA GLN A 36 -18.39 2.82 -7.59
C GLN A 36 -17.07 3.20 -8.27
N GLY A 37 -16.58 4.43 -8.09
CA GLY A 37 -15.32 4.88 -8.66
C GLY A 37 -14.13 3.99 -8.28
N GLY A 38 -13.97 3.72 -6.98
CA GLY A 38 -12.92 2.82 -6.48
C GLY A 38 -13.08 1.38 -7.00
N LEU A 39 -14.31 0.86 -7.04
CA LEU A 39 -14.58 -0.50 -7.54
C LEU A 39 -14.36 -0.65 -9.05
N GLN A 40 -14.50 0.41 -9.85
CA GLN A 40 -14.20 0.35 -11.28
C GLN A 40 -12.72 0.07 -11.58
N TRP A 41 -11.82 0.49 -10.70
CA TRP A 41 -10.40 0.16 -10.83
C TRP A 41 -10.19 -1.37 -10.81
N TYR A 42 -10.81 -2.06 -9.85
CA TYR A 42 -10.73 -3.52 -9.77
C TYR A 42 -11.31 -4.19 -11.01
N ARG A 43 -12.51 -3.80 -11.45
CA ARG A 43 -13.12 -4.37 -12.67
C ARG A 43 -12.23 -4.22 -13.89
N SER A 44 -11.55 -3.07 -14.00
CA SER A 44 -10.59 -2.81 -15.08
C SER A 44 -9.33 -3.69 -14.95
N ARG A 45 -8.76 -3.77 -13.74
CA ARG A 45 -7.50 -4.46 -13.48
C ARG A 45 -7.62 -5.98 -13.51
N THR A 46 -8.73 -6.53 -13.03
CA THR A 46 -8.97 -7.98 -12.94
C THR A 46 -9.76 -8.54 -14.12
N GLY A 47 -10.36 -7.67 -14.95
CA GLY A 47 -11.16 -8.08 -16.11
C GLY A 47 -10.35 -8.41 -17.36
N GLY A 48 -9.02 -8.24 -17.34
CA GLY A 48 -8.10 -8.61 -18.44
C GLY A 48 -8.17 -7.74 -19.69
N LYS A 49 -9.13 -6.80 -19.75
CA LYS A 49 -9.36 -5.92 -20.91
C LYS A 49 -8.09 -5.21 -21.41
N PHE A 50 -7.21 -4.83 -20.49
CA PHE A 50 -6.01 -4.04 -20.79
C PHE A 50 -4.72 -4.87 -20.77
N ASP A 51 -4.80 -6.19 -20.59
CA ASP A 51 -3.59 -7.03 -20.45
C ASP A 51 -2.74 -7.02 -21.74
N GLY A 52 -3.38 -6.99 -22.91
CA GLY A 52 -2.67 -6.94 -24.20
C GLY A 52 -1.84 -5.66 -24.38
N GLU A 53 -2.32 -4.53 -23.86
CA GLU A 53 -1.58 -3.25 -23.89
C GLU A 53 -0.36 -3.31 -22.95
N LEU A 54 -0.52 -3.91 -21.77
CA LEU A 54 0.56 -4.05 -20.80
C LEU A 54 1.68 -5.00 -21.29
N GLN A 55 1.36 -5.97 -22.16
CA GLN A 55 2.37 -6.88 -22.74
C GLN A 55 3.42 -6.15 -23.59
N LEU A 56 3.14 -4.93 -24.08
CA LEU A 56 4.13 -4.11 -24.78
C LEU A 56 5.35 -3.77 -23.91
N PHE A 57 5.19 -3.83 -22.58
CA PHE A 57 6.25 -3.60 -21.60
C PHE A 57 6.86 -4.91 -21.06
N SER A 58 6.46 -6.06 -21.60
CA SER A 58 7.01 -7.35 -21.17
C SER A 58 8.53 -7.40 -21.37
N GLY A 59 9.25 -7.84 -20.34
CA GLY A 59 10.71 -7.86 -20.32
C GLY A 59 11.40 -6.50 -20.14
N ARG A 60 10.65 -5.39 -20.04
CA ARG A 60 11.21 -4.08 -19.66
C ARG A 60 11.39 -3.97 -18.15
N THR A 61 12.31 -3.09 -17.75
CA THR A 61 12.58 -2.74 -16.36
C THR A 61 12.06 -1.35 -16.02
N ILE A 62 11.93 -1.07 -14.72
CA ILE A 62 11.68 0.27 -14.18
C ILE A 62 13.04 0.90 -13.84
N ASP A 63 13.42 1.95 -14.58
CA ASP A 63 14.78 2.50 -14.53
C ASP A 63 14.92 3.81 -13.73
N VAL A 64 13.85 4.25 -13.08
CA VAL A 64 13.88 5.43 -12.20
C VAL A 64 14.31 5.04 -10.78
N PRO A 65 14.99 5.94 -10.02
CA PRO A 65 15.20 5.76 -8.59
C PRO A 65 13.89 5.42 -7.90
N SER A 66 13.87 4.32 -7.14
CA SER A 66 12.67 3.81 -6.51
C SER A 66 12.96 3.33 -5.09
N ILE A 67 11.97 3.47 -4.21
CA ILE A 67 11.90 2.76 -2.94
C ILE A 67 10.52 2.13 -2.79
N PHE A 68 10.44 1.06 -2.00
CA PHE A 68 9.17 0.45 -1.62
C PHE A 68 9.03 0.51 -0.09
N ILE A 69 7.85 0.92 0.38
CA ILE A 69 7.52 0.99 1.80
C ILE A 69 6.18 0.29 2.02
N ALA A 70 6.13 -0.68 2.92
CA ALA A 70 4.90 -1.36 3.32
C ALA A 70 4.95 -1.70 4.82
N GLY A 71 3.79 -1.96 5.42
CA GLY A 71 3.74 -2.53 6.77
C GLY A 71 4.14 -4.00 6.75
N LYS A 72 4.88 -4.44 7.78
CA LYS A 72 5.30 -5.85 7.89
C LYS A 72 4.13 -6.80 8.07
N SER A 73 3.02 -6.33 8.61
CA SER A 73 1.77 -7.10 8.76
C SER A 73 0.83 -6.94 7.56
N ASP A 74 1.24 -6.27 6.47
CA ASP A 74 0.42 -6.15 5.26
C ASP A 74 0.50 -7.42 4.39
N TRP A 75 -0.64 -8.05 4.18
CA TRP A 75 -0.81 -9.15 3.22
C TRP A 75 -0.52 -8.73 1.77
N GLY A 76 -0.70 -7.45 1.43
CA GLY A 76 -0.52 -6.89 0.08
C GLY A 76 0.79 -7.28 -0.59
N THR A 77 1.89 -7.25 0.16
CA THR A 77 3.24 -7.62 -0.29
C THR A 77 3.32 -9.08 -0.78
N TYR A 78 2.46 -9.97 -0.27
CA TYR A 78 2.51 -11.41 -0.51
C TYR A 78 1.43 -11.91 -1.49
N GLN A 79 0.62 -11.02 -2.07
CA GLN A 79 -0.45 -11.42 -2.99
C GLN A 79 0.04 -12.15 -4.24
N ARG A 80 1.26 -11.84 -4.69
CA ARG A 80 1.92 -12.51 -5.81
C ARG A 80 3.30 -13.00 -5.38
N PRO A 81 3.47 -14.31 -5.17
CA PRO A 81 4.75 -14.86 -4.75
C PRO A 81 5.89 -14.44 -5.68
N GLY A 82 7.02 -14.01 -5.11
CA GLY A 82 8.22 -13.63 -5.87
C GLY A 82 8.24 -12.17 -6.34
N ASN A 83 7.13 -11.44 -6.33
CA ASN A 83 7.11 -10.06 -6.83
C ASN A 83 7.98 -9.12 -5.98
N PHE A 84 7.95 -9.28 -4.65
CA PHE A 84 8.75 -8.45 -3.74
C PHE A 84 10.24 -8.66 -3.95
N GLU A 85 10.67 -9.91 -4.15
CA GLU A 85 12.05 -10.28 -4.45
C GLU A 85 12.45 -9.81 -5.86
N GLN A 86 11.58 -10.00 -6.85
CA GLN A 86 11.84 -9.61 -8.23
C GLN A 86 12.03 -8.09 -8.37
N MET A 87 11.24 -7.31 -7.64
CA MET A 87 11.39 -5.85 -7.58
C MET A 87 12.77 -5.42 -7.09
N GLN A 88 13.36 -6.14 -6.13
CA GLN A 88 14.69 -5.87 -5.59
C GLN A 88 15.81 -6.37 -6.51
N GLN A 89 15.59 -7.47 -7.23
CA GLN A 89 16.65 -8.18 -7.94
C GLN A 89 16.75 -7.82 -9.43
N SER A 90 15.61 -7.57 -10.11
CA SER A 90 15.62 -7.49 -11.57
C SER A 90 14.58 -6.57 -12.20
N ALA A 91 13.42 -6.34 -11.58
CA ALA A 91 12.37 -5.51 -12.18
C ALA A 91 12.64 -4.00 -12.06
N CYS A 92 13.37 -3.56 -11.03
CA CYS A 92 13.78 -2.16 -10.86
C CYS A 92 15.30 -2.04 -10.92
N THR A 93 15.86 -1.37 -11.93
CA THR A 93 17.33 -1.27 -12.08
C THR A 93 17.98 -0.30 -11.09
N ARG A 94 17.19 0.60 -10.50
CA ARG A 94 17.62 1.58 -9.50
C ARG A 94 16.78 1.51 -8.22
N MET A 95 16.52 0.28 -7.73
CA MET A 95 15.88 0.08 -6.44
C MET A 95 16.85 0.46 -5.30
N MET A 96 16.50 1.49 -4.54
CA MET A 96 17.32 2.04 -3.47
C MET A 96 17.00 1.45 -2.09
N GLY A 97 15.83 0.81 -1.94
CA GLY A 97 15.43 0.20 -0.67
C GLY A 97 14.02 -0.37 -0.68
N CYS A 98 13.84 -1.48 0.04
CA CYS A 98 12.53 -2.07 0.32
C CYS A 98 12.39 -2.18 1.84
N HIS A 99 11.39 -1.50 2.39
CA HIS A 99 11.22 -1.31 3.82
C HIS A 99 9.89 -1.92 4.28
N LEU A 100 9.97 -2.95 5.11
CA LEU A 100 8.82 -3.52 5.81
C LEU A 100 8.80 -3.00 7.24
N ILE A 101 7.87 -2.10 7.54
CA ILE A 101 7.81 -1.36 8.81
C ILE A 101 7.13 -2.21 9.89
N ASP A 102 7.83 -2.42 11.00
CA ASP A 102 7.28 -3.08 12.18
C ASP A 102 6.13 -2.27 12.80
N GLY A 103 5.10 -2.96 13.29
CA GLY A 103 3.94 -2.30 13.92
C GLY A 103 3.01 -1.59 12.94
N ALA A 104 3.07 -1.92 11.64
CA ALA A 104 2.15 -1.44 10.62
C ALA A 104 1.59 -2.60 9.78
N GLY A 105 0.31 -2.48 9.42
CA GLY A 105 -0.38 -3.24 8.39
C GLY A 105 -0.49 -2.47 7.07
N HIS A 106 -1.69 -2.51 6.48
CA HIS A 106 -1.94 -2.00 5.13
C HIS A 106 -1.86 -0.47 5.02
N TRP A 107 -2.22 0.26 6.09
CA TRP A 107 -2.28 1.72 6.08
C TRP A 107 -0.98 2.31 6.64
N VAL A 108 0.17 1.82 6.17
CA VAL A 108 1.50 2.07 6.75
C VAL A 108 1.81 3.55 7.02
N GLN A 109 1.37 4.44 6.14
CA GLN A 109 1.56 5.89 6.26
C GLN A 109 0.68 6.55 7.32
N GLN A 110 -0.42 5.91 7.73
CA GLN A 110 -1.24 6.36 8.86
C GLN A 110 -0.79 5.67 10.15
N GLU A 111 -0.47 4.37 10.08
CA GLU A 111 -0.10 3.56 11.24
C GLU A 111 1.28 3.92 11.80
N GLN A 112 2.25 4.27 10.93
CA GLN A 112 3.63 4.63 11.30
C GLN A 112 4.10 5.87 10.51
N PRO A 113 3.44 7.04 10.67
CA PRO A 113 3.63 8.20 9.81
C PRO A 113 5.04 8.78 9.89
N GLU A 114 5.66 8.79 11.08
CA GLU A 114 7.02 9.31 11.27
C GLU A 114 8.07 8.45 10.56
N GLN A 115 7.92 7.12 10.61
CA GLN A 115 8.83 6.19 9.93
C GLN A 115 8.73 6.34 8.41
N VAL A 116 7.51 6.40 7.88
CA VAL A 116 7.28 6.62 6.44
C VAL A 116 7.85 7.97 6.00
N SER A 117 7.57 9.04 6.75
CA SER A 117 8.06 10.38 6.42
C SER A 117 9.59 10.45 6.41
N THR A 118 10.25 9.80 7.38
CA THR A 118 11.72 9.73 7.44
C THR A 118 12.29 9.06 6.20
N LEU A 119 11.76 7.89 5.81
CA LEU A 119 12.20 7.17 4.61
C LEU A 119 12.00 7.97 3.32
N LEU A 120 10.87 8.69 3.20
CA LEU A 120 10.61 9.55 2.05
C LEU A 120 11.59 10.72 1.96
N VAL A 121 11.86 11.40 3.08
CA VAL A 121 12.83 12.51 3.12
C VAL A 121 14.23 12.02 2.79
N GLU A 122 14.67 10.90 3.38
CA GLU A 122 15.96 10.30 3.07
C GLU A 122 16.09 9.92 1.59
N PHE A 123 15.03 9.36 0.99
CA PHE A 123 15.02 9.03 -0.43
C PHE A 123 15.18 10.27 -1.30
N LEU A 124 14.44 11.34 -1.01
CA LEU A 124 14.50 12.60 -1.76
C LEU A 124 15.86 13.30 -1.64
N GLN A 125 16.52 13.18 -0.49
CA GLN A 125 17.86 13.76 -0.27
C GLN A 125 18.99 13.01 -0.99
N ARG A 126 18.75 11.77 -1.42
CA ARG A 126 19.73 10.93 -2.12
C ARG A 126 19.55 10.95 -3.65
N GLN A 127 18.65 11.79 -4.18
CA GLN A 127 18.47 11.97 -5.62
C GLN A 127 19.51 12.89 -6.24
#